data_AF-A0A5C2RWF6-F1
#
_entry.id   AF-A0A5C2RWF6-F1
#
_cell.length_a   1.000
_cell.length_b   1.000
_cell.length_c   1.000
_cell.angle_alpha   90.00
_cell.angle_beta   90.00
_cell.angle_gamma   90.00
#
_symmetry.space_group_name_H-M   'P 1'
#
loop_
_entity.id
_entity.type
_entity.pdbx_description
1 polymer ?
#
loop_
_entity_poly.entity_id
_entity_poly.type
_entity_poly.pdbx_seq_one_letter_code
_entity_poly.pdbx_strand_id
1 'polypeptide(L)'
;MAAQVPPAPMLRGDALLIVFVHYTAPPANDPVFGGCDRLQLLGRSMLRAAYATAVLNRNPDLRGTAFERQTDETLQGFAARWVSAYRWRQFMRAVPPRVNMYDPQETMRILETYAGAVVAQGYPGLAGQAALFGWIQVLVNMS
;
A
#
# COMPACT_ATOMS: atom_id res chain seq x y z
N MET A 1 -18.03 4.52 19.43
CA MET A 1 -17.13 3.35 19.45
C MET A 1 -16.01 3.61 18.47
N ALA A 2 -14.75 3.60 18.89
CA ALA A 2 -13.65 3.73 17.93
C ALA A 2 -13.67 2.49 17.03
N ALA A 3 -13.96 2.65 15.74
CA ALA A 3 -13.88 1.54 14.79
C ALA A 3 -12.46 0.98 14.83
N GLN A 4 -12.33 -0.30 15.19
CA GLN A 4 -11.03 -0.95 15.32
C GLN A 4 -10.41 -1.04 13.93
N VAL A 5 -9.30 -0.33 13.72
CA VAL A 5 -8.52 -0.40 12.48
C VAL A 5 -8.05 -1.86 12.30
N PRO A 6 -8.39 -2.54 11.19
CA PRO A 6 -7.94 -3.91 10.96
C PRO A 6 -6.41 -3.98 10.97
N PRO A 7 -5.79 -5.06 11.49
CA PRO A 7 -4.34 -5.17 11.46
C PRO A 7 -3.83 -5.20 10.00
N ALA A 8 -2.78 -4.43 9.73
CA ALA A 8 -2.08 -4.51 8.45
C ALA A 8 -1.21 -5.79 8.39
N PRO A 9 -0.99 -6.39 7.20
CA PRO A 9 -0.19 -7.60 7.06
C PRO A 9 1.22 -7.46 7.65
N MET A 10 1.57 -8.31 8.60
CA MET A 10 2.87 -8.19 9.29
C MET A 10 4.03 -8.37 8.31
N LEU A 11 4.92 -7.38 8.27
CA LEU A 11 6.17 -7.44 7.52
C LEU A 11 7.23 -8.18 8.34
N ARG A 12 8.00 -9.07 7.70
CA ARG A 12 9.04 -9.87 8.35
C ARG A 12 10.42 -9.24 8.18
N GLY A 13 11.25 -9.34 9.22
CA GLY A 13 12.68 -9.00 9.17
C GLY A 13 12.94 -7.57 8.67
N ASP A 14 13.88 -7.45 7.75
CA ASP A 14 14.40 -6.17 7.25
C ASP A 14 13.40 -5.39 6.37
N ALA A 15 12.28 -6.01 5.96
CA ALA A 15 11.23 -5.33 5.20
C ALA A 15 10.71 -4.06 5.89
N LEU A 16 10.59 -4.08 7.22
CA LEU A 16 10.16 -2.91 8.00
C LEU A 16 11.15 -1.75 7.90
N LEU A 17 12.45 -2.06 7.84
CA LEU A 17 13.51 -1.06 7.74
C LEU A 17 13.57 -0.45 6.35
N ILE A 18 13.18 -1.20 5.31
CA ILE A 18 13.19 -0.72 3.92
C ILE A 18 11.93 0.07 3.63
N VAL A 19 10.75 -0.41 4.03
CA VAL A 19 9.46 0.19 3.67
C VAL A 19 9.27 1.60 4.24
N PHE A 20 9.80 1.86 5.44
CA PHE A 20 9.65 3.15 6.10
C PHE A 20 10.88 4.05 5.95
N VAL A 21 11.60 3.94 4.83
CA VAL A 21 12.68 4.85 4.45
C VAL A 21 12.24 5.67 3.25
N HIS A 22 12.47 6.98 3.29
CA HIS A 22 12.12 7.86 2.18
C HIS A 22 12.91 7.48 0.91
N TYR A 23 12.26 7.49 -0.24
CA TYR A 23 12.83 6.99 -1.51
C TYR A 23 14.08 7.74 -2.01
N THR A 24 14.34 8.94 -1.47
CA THR A 24 15.56 9.72 -1.78
C THR A 24 16.77 9.29 -0.96
N ALA A 25 16.59 8.42 0.04
CA ALA A 25 17.71 7.85 0.77
C ALA A 25 18.49 6.88 -0.13
N PRO A 26 19.78 6.64 0.16
CA PRO A 26 20.54 5.61 -0.55
C PRO A 26 19.79 4.27 -0.55
N PRO A 27 19.72 3.57 -1.70
CA PRO A 27 18.93 2.36 -1.81
C PRO A 27 19.50 1.27 -0.89
N ALA A 28 18.60 0.59 -0.17
CA ALA A 28 18.94 -0.67 0.46
C ALA A 28 19.08 -1.73 -0.64
N ASN A 29 20.19 -2.47 -0.65
CA ASN A 29 20.41 -3.59 -1.56
C ASN A 29 20.09 -4.90 -0.84
N ASP A 30 18.81 -5.09 -0.52
CA ASP A 30 18.33 -6.35 0.03
C ASP A 30 18.06 -7.37 -1.08
N PRO A 31 18.47 -8.64 -0.95
CA PRO A 31 18.30 -9.65 -2.00
C PRO A 31 16.83 -10.01 -2.28
N VAL A 32 15.94 -9.90 -1.28
CA VAL A 32 14.52 -10.24 -1.38
C VAL A 32 13.69 -9.00 -1.75
N PHE A 33 13.92 -7.90 -1.05
CA PHE A 33 13.12 -6.69 -1.16
C PHE A 33 13.67 -5.69 -2.17
N GLY A 34 14.97 -5.69 -2.42
CA GLY A 34 15.65 -4.63 -3.16
C GLY A 34 15.49 -3.27 -2.48
N GLY A 35 15.46 -2.22 -3.30
CA GLY A 35 15.21 -0.85 -2.86
C GLY A 35 13.72 -0.49 -2.74
N CYS A 36 13.46 0.66 -2.12
CA CYS A 36 12.10 1.21 -1.97
C CYS A 36 11.39 1.42 -3.31
N ASP A 37 12.15 1.75 -4.36
CA ASP A 37 11.69 1.95 -5.73
C ASP A 37 11.13 0.66 -6.35
N ARG A 38 11.83 -0.47 -6.18
CA ARG A 38 11.38 -1.78 -6.66
C ARG A 38 10.10 -2.22 -5.94
N LEU A 39 10.06 -2.05 -4.62
CA LEU A 39 8.86 -2.34 -3.83
C LEU A 39 7.70 -1.43 -4.23
N GLN A 40 7.95 -0.13 -4.40
CA GLN A 40 6.92 0.81 -4.84
C GLN A 40 6.35 0.40 -6.20
N LEU A 41 7.21 0.05 -7.17
CA LEU A 41 6.77 -0.34 -8.50
C LEU A 41 5.91 -1.61 -8.48
N LEU A 42 6.33 -2.65 -7.75
CA LEU A 42 5.54 -3.87 -7.56
C LEU A 42 4.21 -3.55 -6.87
N GLY A 43 4.28 -2.78 -5.80
CA GLY A 43 3.14 -2.44 -4.97
C GLY A 43 2.12 -1.57 -5.67
N ARG A 44 2.52 -0.64 -6.55
CA ARG A 44 1.59 0.15 -7.38
C ARG A 44 0.65 -0.74 -8.17
N SER A 45 1.20 -1.68 -8.93
CA SER A 45 0.41 -2.59 -9.77
C SER A 45 -0.48 -3.51 -8.91
N MET A 46 0.09 -4.06 -7.84
CA MET A 46 -0.62 -5.03 -6.99
C MET A 46 -1.69 -4.37 -6.11
N LEU A 47 -1.45 -3.17 -5.60
CA LEU A 47 -2.43 -2.38 -4.84
C LEU A 47 -3.61 -1.99 -5.72
N ARG A 48 -3.36 -1.48 -6.93
CA ARG A 48 -4.44 -1.13 -7.86
C ARG A 48 -5.28 -2.35 -8.20
N ALA A 49 -4.66 -3.50 -8.48
CA ALA A 49 -5.37 -4.74 -8.74
C ALA A 49 -6.22 -5.20 -7.53
N ALA A 50 -5.63 -5.23 -6.33
CA ALA A 50 -6.33 -5.60 -5.10
C ALA A 50 -7.52 -4.66 -4.80
N TYR A 51 -7.31 -3.36 -4.95
CA TYR A 51 -8.34 -2.35 -4.74
C TYR A 51 -9.48 -2.46 -5.75
N ALA A 52 -9.16 -2.60 -7.03
CA ALA A 52 -10.13 -2.79 -8.10
C ALA A 52 -10.98 -4.04 -7.87
N THR A 53 -10.37 -5.18 -7.52
CA THR A 53 -11.10 -6.41 -7.15
C THR A 53 -12.03 -6.17 -5.96
N ALA A 54 -11.57 -5.46 -4.93
CA ALA A 54 -12.38 -5.18 -3.75
C ALA A 54 -13.56 -4.24 -4.03
N VAL A 55 -13.37 -3.21 -4.87
CA VAL A 55 -14.45 -2.31 -5.32
C VAL A 55 -15.49 -3.07 -6.14
N LEU A 56 -15.05 -3.95 -7.02
CA LEU A 56 -15.95 -4.79 -7.83
C LEU A 56 -16.76 -5.75 -6.95
N ASN A 57 -16.13 -6.40 -5.98
CA ASN A 57 -16.82 -7.29 -5.04
C ASN A 57 -17.86 -6.55 -4.19
N ARG A 58 -17.59 -5.30 -3.83
CA ARG A 58 -18.54 -4.45 -3.09
C ARG A 58 -19.67 -3.93 -3.96
N ASN A 59 -19.42 -3.69 -5.25
CA ASN A 59 -20.39 -3.12 -6.18
C ASN A 59 -20.40 -3.92 -7.50
N PRO A 60 -21.04 -5.11 -7.54
CA PRO A 60 -20.99 -6.00 -8.70
C PRO A 60 -21.58 -5.41 -9.99
N ASP A 61 -22.43 -4.38 -9.87
CA ASP A 61 -23.09 -3.72 -10.99
C ASP A 61 -22.24 -2.66 -11.68
N LEU A 62 -21.08 -2.27 -11.11
CA LEU A 62 -20.15 -1.35 -11.76
C LEU A 62 -19.52 -2.02 -12.98
N ARG A 63 -19.60 -1.37 -14.15
CA ARG A 63 -19.09 -1.91 -15.41
C ARG A 63 -18.34 -0.87 -16.23
N GLY A 64 -17.45 -1.36 -17.07
CA GLY A 64 -16.75 -0.58 -18.09
C GLY A 64 -16.06 0.66 -17.53
N THR A 65 -16.25 1.79 -18.21
CA THR A 65 -15.58 3.07 -17.87
C THR A 65 -15.98 3.63 -16.51
N ALA A 66 -17.18 3.30 -16.00
CA ALA A 66 -17.60 3.74 -14.66
C ALA A 66 -16.77 3.06 -13.57
N PHE A 67 -16.45 1.77 -13.74
CA PHE A 67 -15.60 1.03 -12.81
C PHE A 67 -14.16 1.57 -12.79
N GLU A 68 -13.58 1.81 -13.97
CA GLU A 68 -12.23 2.37 -14.07
C GLU A 68 -12.16 3.77 -13.43
N ARG A 69 -13.10 4.65 -13.78
CA ARG A 69 -13.17 6.00 -13.21
C ARG A 69 -13.30 5.97 -11.69
N GLN A 70 -14.24 5.17 -11.16
CA GLN A 70 -14.42 5.07 -9.71
C GLN A 70 -13.15 4.55 -9.02
N THR A 71 -12.49 3.54 -9.58
CA THR A 71 -11.24 3.01 -9.04
C THR A 71 -10.18 4.11 -8.97
N ASP A 72 -10.04 4.90 -10.03
CA ASP A 72 -8.99 5.91 -10.17
C ASP A 72 -9.22 7.14 -9.32
N GLU A 73 -10.46 7.61 -9.25
CA GLU A 73 -10.84 8.78 -8.47
C GLU A 73 -10.80 8.51 -6.96
N THR A 74 -11.01 7.25 -6.53
CA THR A 74 -11.15 6.92 -5.10
C THR A 74 -9.89 6.31 -4.47
N LEU A 75 -8.98 5.73 -5.26
CA LEU A 75 -7.78 5.05 -4.73
C LEU A 75 -6.89 5.98 -3.91
N GLN A 76 -6.70 7.22 -4.35
CA GLN A 76 -5.89 8.20 -3.60
C GLN A 76 -6.51 8.54 -2.24
N GLY A 77 -7.84 8.70 -2.19
CA GLY A 77 -8.57 8.92 -0.94
C GLY A 77 -8.51 7.71 0.00
N PHE A 78 -8.62 6.51 -0.56
CA PHE A 78 -8.42 5.25 0.16
C PHE A 78 -7.02 5.19 0.79
N ALA A 79 -5.97 5.51 0.02
CA ALA A 79 -4.61 5.54 0.53
C ALA A 79 -4.44 6.54 1.68
N ALA A 80 -4.95 7.77 1.50
CA ALA A 80 -4.87 8.81 2.53
C ALA A 80 -5.55 8.43 3.83
N ARG A 81 -6.72 7.79 3.77
CA ARG A 81 -7.45 7.30 4.94
C ARG A 81 -6.62 6.27 5.71
N TRP A 82 -6.14 5.23 5.05
CA TRP A 82 -5.51 4.11 5.74
C TRP A 82 -4.07 4.39 6.19
N VAL A 83 -3.28 5.12 5.41
CA VAL A 83 -1.96 5.60 5.85
C VAL A 83 -2.08 6.46 7.12
N SER A 84 -3.15 7.26 7.23
CA SER A 84 -3.44 8.05 8.43
C SER A 84 -3.90 7.17 9.60
N ALA A 85 -4.83 6.24 9.35
CA ALA A 85 -5.36 5.33 10.36
C ALA A 85 -4.27 4.47 11.02
N TYR A 86 -3.31 3.99 10.22
CA TYR A 86 -2.16 3.23 10.72
C TYR A 86 -1.03 4.10 11.29
N ARG A 87 -1.14 5.43 11.17
CA ARG A 87 -0.08 6.38 11.54
C ARG A 87 1.25 6.01 10.89
N TRP A 88 1.28 5.73 9.59
CA TRP A 88 2.53 5.29 8.96
C TRP A 88 3.54 6.42 8.74
N ARG A 89 3.06 7.66 8.59
CA ARG A 89 3.91 8.83 8.37
C ARG A 89 4.96 9.04 9.48
N GLN A 90 4.63 8.74 10.73
CA GLN A 90 5.56 8.87 11.87
C GLN A 90 6.67 7.81 11.89
N PHE A 91 6.54 6.71 11.13
CA PHE A 91 7.58 5.69 11.03
C PHE A 91 8.61 6.02 9.95
N MET A 92 8.28 6.95 9.04
CA MET A 92 9.16 7.34 7.93
C MET A 92 10.48 7.94 8.42
N ARG A 93 11.58 7.41 7.90
CA ARG A 93 12.95 7.81 8.17
C ARG A 93 13.59 8.45 6.94
N ALA A 94 14.67 9.20 7.17
CA ALA A 94 15.44 9.88 6.11
C ALA A 94 14.59 10.82 5.22
N VAL A 95 13.47 11.33 5.75
CA VAL A 95 12.62 12.30 5.06
C VAL A 95 13.36 13.64 4.96
N PRO A 96 13.58 14.19 3.77
CA PRO A 96 14.24 15.48 3.61
C PRO A 96 13.43 16.62 4.29
N PRO A 97 14.08 17.67 4.83
CA PRO A 97 13.40 18.71 5.63
C PRO A 97 12.27 19.48 4.94
N ARG A 98 12.21 19.47 3.60
CA ARG A 98 11.20 20.20 2.80
C ARG A 98 10.10 19.29 2.23
N VAL A 99 10.14 17.99 2.51
CA VAL A 99 9.14 17.06 2.01
C VAL A 99 7.90 17.11 2.91
N ASN A 100 6.75 17.30 2.28
CA ASN A 100 5.45 17.21 2.95
C ASN A 100 4.91 15.78 2.86
N MET A 101 5.00 15.02 3.96
CA MET A 101 4.45 13.65 4.01
C MET A 101 2.91 13.58 3.94
N TYR A 102 2.21 14.71 3.98
CA TYR A 102 0.77 14.81 3.73
C TYR A 102 0.43 15.06 2.25
N ASP A 103 1.43 15.25 1.39
CA ASP A 103 1.21 15.30 -0.05
C ASP A 103 0.57 13.98 -0.52
N PRO A 104 -0.41 14.02 -1.45
CA PRO A 104 -1.07 12.81 -1.90
C PRO A 104 -0.14 11.82 -2.59
N GLN A 105 0.89 12.29 -3.31
CA GLN A 105 1.87 11.40 -3.94
C GLN A 105 2.74 10.72 -2.90
N GLU A 106 3.22 11.46 -1.89
CA GLU A 106 3.99 10.87 -0.77
C GLU A 106 3.17 9.86 0.02
N THR A 107 1.90 10.18 0.25
CA THR A 107 0.95 9.29 0.91
C THR A 107 0.74 8.00 0.10
N MET A 108 0.56 8.13 -1.21
CA MET A 108 0.40 6.98 -2.09
C MET A 108 1.65 6.12 -2.12
N ARG A 109 2.83 6.74 -2.20
CA ARG A 109 4.14 6.06 -2.15
C ARG A 109 4.27 5.15 -0.92
N ILE A 110 3.90 5.64 0.27
CA ILE A 110 3.96 4.82 1.50
C ILE A 110 3.14 3.53 1.34
N LEU A 111 1.89 3.65 0.88
CA LEU A 111 1.01 2.49 0.74
C LEU A 111 1.47 1.56 -0.39
N GLU A 112 1.91 2.11 -1.53
CA GLU A 112 2.50 1.35 -2.64
C GLU A 112 3.71 0.55 -2.15
N THR A 113 4.71 1.20 -1.53
CA THR A 113 5.91 0.53 -1.03
C THR A 113 5.59 -0.57 -0.01
N TYR A 114 4.66 -0.30 0.92
CA TYR A 114 4.21 -1.31 1.87
C TYR A 114 3.53 -2.51 1.18
N ALA A 115 2.61 -2.25 0.25
CA ALA A 115 1.95 -3.31 -0.53
C ALA A 115 2.97 -4.15 -1.30
N GLY A 116 3.99 -3.51 -1.88
CA GLY A 116 5.10 -4.20 -2.54
C GLY A 116 5.84 -5.15 -1.60
N ALA A 117 6.15 -4.72 -0.38
CA ALA A 117 6.82 -5.57 0.60
C ALA A 117 5.97 -6.76 1.03
N VAL A 118 4.65 -6.56 1.22
CA VAL A 118 3.71 -7.65 1.54
C VAL A 118 3.72 -8.71 0.44
N VAL A 119 3.78 -8.31 -0.83
CA VAL A 119 3.87 -9.26 -1.95
C VAL A 119 5.25 -9.90 -2.02
N ALA A 120 6.33 -9.12 -1.94
CA ALA A 120 7.70 -9.60 -2.08
C ALA A 120 8.08 -10.64 -1.04
N GLN A 121 7.68 -10.47 0.23
CA GLN A 121 7.99 -11.45 1.29
C GLN A 121 7.29 -12.81 1.11
N GLY A 122 6.30 -12.90 0.22
CA GLY A 122 5.60 -14.14 -0.09
C GLY A 122 6.25 -14.98 -1.18
N TYR A 123 7.23 -14.44 -1.90
CA TYR A 123 7.90 -15.10 -3.03
C TYR A 123 8.75 -16.31 -2.57
N PRO A 124 8.81 -17.43 -3.33
CA PRO A 124 8.20 -17.67 -4.66
C PRO A 124 6.71 -18.03 -4.66
N GLY A 125 6.04 -18.03 -3.51
CA GLY A 125 4.62 -18.34 -3.42
C GLY A 125 3.69 -17.15 -3.71
N LEU A 126 2.38 -17.42 -3.63
CA LEU A 126 1.32 -16.41 -3.78
C LEU A 126 0.79 -15.89 -2.44
N ALA A 127 1.38 -16.30 -1.32
CA ALA A 127 0.91 -15.95 0.02
C ALA A 127 0.87 -14.43 0.25
N GLY A 128 1.87 -13.70 -0.27
CA GLY A 128 1.94 -12.25 -0.19
C GLY A 128 0.82 -11.55 -0.98
N GLN A 129 0.55 -12.03 -2.20
CA GLN A 129 -0.58 -11.54 -3.00
C GLN A 129 -1.92 -11.81 -2.31
N ALA A 130 -2.15 -13.03 -1.82
CA ALA A 130 -3.38 -13.39 -1.12
C ALA A 130 -3.59 -12.53 0.15
N ALA A 131 -2.52 -12.29 0.91
CA ALA A 131 -2.55 -11.42 2.08
C ALA A 131 -2.90 -9.97 1.73
N LEU A 132 -2.31 -9.42 0.66
CA LEU A 132 -2.63 -8.08 0.18
C LEU A 132 -4.10 -7.97 -0.24
N PHE A 133 -4.58 -8.90 -1.07
CA PHE A 133 -5.97 -8.87 -1.57
C PHE A 133 -6.99 -9.02 -0.44
N GLY A 134 -6.77 -9.95 0.48
CA GLY A 134 -7.64 -10.15 1.64
C GLY A 134 -7.68 -8.91 2.54
N TRP A 135 -6.53 -8.30 2.82
CA TRP A 135 -6.46 -7.08 3.63
C TRP A 135 -7.17 -5.91 2.95
N ILE A 136 -6.88 -5.64 1.66
CA ILE A 136 -7.53 -4.54 0.93
C ILE A 136 -9.04 -4.73 0.84
N GLN A 137 -9.53 -5.96 0.66
CA GLN A 137 -10.96 -6.25 0.69
C GLN A 137 -11.62 -5.83 2.01
N VAL A 138 -11.00 -6.14 3.15
CA VAL A 138 -11.49 -5.74 4.48
C VAL A 138 -11.51 -4.22 4.59
N LEU A 139 -10.44 -3.55 4.16
CA LEU A 139 -10.35 -2.09 4.22
C LEU A 139 -11.42 -1.40 3.36
N VAL A 140 -11.66 -1.88 2.15
CA VAL A 140 -12.70 -1.35 1.26
C VAL A 140 -14.09 -1.56 1.85
N ASN A 141 -14.37 -2.68 2.52
CA ASN A 141 -15.67 -2.93 3.14
C ASN A 141 -15.96 -2.02 4.35
N MET A 142 -14.92 -1.47 4.99
CA MET A 142 -15.04 -0.48 6.06
C MET A 142 -15.07 0.97 5.57
N SER A 143 -14.87 1.18 4.27
CA SER A 143 -14.72 2.51 3.67
C SER A 143 -16.06 3.20 3.47
#